data_AF-A0A1L3J192-F1
#
_entry.id   AF-A0A1L3J192-F1
#
_cell.length_a   1.000
_cell.length_b   1.000
_cell.length_c   1.000
_cell.angle_alpha   90.00
_cell.angle_beta   90.00
_cell.angle_gamma   90.00
#
_symmetry.space_group_name_H-M   'P 1'
#
loop_
_entity.id
_entity.type
_entity.pdbx_description
1 polymer ?
#
loop_
_entity_poly.entity_id
_entity_poly.type
_entity_poly.pdbx_seq_one_letter_code
_entity_poly.pdbx_strand_id
1 'polypeptide(L)'
;MEVLISEDPYTESLINYVVHKYSINLVMVGNKNNDSGTGVITDKLLRLLKCDVMSIPQHPTLSLENVWAGTDFSKESRKVFSSC
;
A
#
# COMPACT_ATOMS: atom_id res chain seq x y z
N MET A 1 -0.31 17.33 -11.42
CA MET A 1 -0.89 16.05 -10.99
C MET A 1 -1.20 15.28 -12.25
N GLU A 2 -0.47 14.19 -12.50
CA GLU A 2 -0.77 13.30 -13.62
C GLU A 2 -1.83 12.31 -13.13
N VAL A 3 -2.93 12.18 -13.87
CA VAL A 3 -4.04 11.27 -13.54
C VAL A 3 -4.12 10.25 -14.65
N LEU A 4 -3.90 8.98 -14.29
CA LEU A 4 -4.07 7.83 -15.19
C LEU A 4 -5.42 7.19 -14.90
N ILE A 5 -6.27 7.07 -15.93
CA ILE A 5 -7.58 6.42 -15.86
C ILE A 5 -7.51 5.16 -16.73
N SER A 6 -8.02 4.05 -16.23
CA SER A 6 -8.05 2.78 -16.95
C SER A 6 -9.34 2.01 -16.62
N GLU A 7 -9.90 1.36 -17.64
CA GLU A 7 -11.09 0.50 -17.56
C GLU A 7 -10.70 -0.99 -17.64
N ASP A 8 -9.58 -1.39 -17.03
CA ASP A 8 -9.14 -2.79 -17.00
C ASP A 8 -9.94 -3.60 -15.95
N PRO A 9 -10.54 -4.75 -16.32
CA PRO A 9 -11.26 -5.60 -15.37
C PRO A 9 -10.35 -6.25 -14.31
N TYR A 10 -9.03 -6.27 -14.53
CA TYR A 10 -8.02 -6.83 -13.64
C TYR A 10 -7.19 -5.73 -12.96
N THR A 11 -7.84 -5.03 -12.03
CA THR A 11 -7.27 -3.88 -11.32
C THR A 11 -5.90 -4.19 -10.69
N GLU A 12 -5.71 -5.37 -10.09
CA GLU A 12 -4.45 -5.73 -9.42
C GLU A 12 -3.29 -5.87 -10.42
N SER A 13 -3.55 -6.48 -11.57
CA SER A 13 -2.54 -6.68 -12.63
C SER A 13 -2.08 -5.35 -13.21
N LEU A 14 -3.02 -4.41 -13.43
CA LEU A 14 -2.70 -3.07 -13.91
C LEU A 14 -1.85 -2.30 -12.90
N ILE A 15 -2.24 -2.29 -11.63
CA ILE A 15 -1.48 -1.61 -10.57
C ILE A 15 -0.05 -2.19 -10.51
N ASN A 16 0.08 -3.51 -10.54
CA ASN A 16 1.39 -4.17 -10.53
C ASN A 16 2.25 -3.81 -11.74
N TYR A 17 1.66 -3.67 -12.94
CA TYR A 17 2.37 -3.21 -14.13
C TYR A 17 2.86 -1.77 -13.97
N VAL A 18 2.00 -0.85 -13.48
CA VAL A 18 2.34 0.55 -13.25
C VAL A 18 3.47 0.67 -12.24
N VAL A 19 3.37 -0.04 -11.11
CA VAL A 19 4.39 -0.05 -10.05
C VAL A 19 5.75 -0.47 -10.61
N HIS A 20 5.80 -1.54 -11.41
CA HIS A 20 7.04 -1.99 -12.03
C HIS A 20 7.55 -1.02 -13.11
N LYS A 21 6.67 -0.57 -14.02
CA LYS A 21 7.06 0.28 -15.15
C LYS A 21 7.65 1.61 -14.70
N TYR A 22 7.05 2.21 -13.68
CA TYR A 22 7.48 3.52 -13.18
C TYR A 22 8.38 3.42 -11.94
N SER A 23 8.77 2.22 -11.53
CA SER A 23 9.64 1.98 -10.36
C SER A 23 9.11 2.67 -9.09
N ILE A 24 7.82 2.51 -8.82
CA ILE A 24 7.14 3.11 -7.67
C ILE A 24 7.66 2.47 -6.38
N ASN A 25 8.11 3.29 -5.42
CA ASN A 25 8.61 2.82 -4.13
C ASN A 25 7.51 2.64 -3.08
N LEU A 26 6.44 3.41 -3.16
CA LEU A 26 5.33 3.40 -2.19
C LEU A 26 3.98 3.47 -2.90
N VAL A 27 3.08 2.56 -2.56
CA VAL A 27 1.68 2.57 -3.00
C VAL A 27 0.78 2.88 -1.82
N MET A 28 -0.06 3.91 -1.96
CA MET A 28 -1.07 4.28 -0.97
C MET A 28 -2.43 3.78 -1.43
N VAL A 29 -3.13 3.03 -0.58
CA VAL A 29 -4.47 2.47 -0.86
C VAL A 29 -5.43 2.78 0.27
N GLY A 30 -6.70 3.00 -0.04
CA GLY A 30 -7.72 3.18 0.98
C GLY A 30 -8.01 1.88 1.73
N ASN A 31 -8.12 1.97 3.06
CA ASN A 31 -8.59 0.88 3.91
C ASN A 31 -10.12 0.88 3.93
N LYS A 32 -10.75 0.03 3.12
CA LYS A 32 -12.20 -0.16 3.19
C LYS A 32 -12.52 -1.14 4.32
N ASN A 33 -13.32 -0.68 5.29
CA ASN A 33 -13.85 -1.55 6.32
C ASN A 33 -14.83 -2.57 5.71
N ASN A 34 -14.84 -3.78 6.27
CA ASN A 34 -15.58 -4.96 5.78
C ASN A 34 -17.10 -4.74 5.63
N ASP A 35 -17.66 -3.69 6.24
CA ASP A 35 -19.08 -3.34 6.14
C ASP A 35 -19.52 -2.88 4.75
N SER A 36 -18.57 -2.54 3.85
CA SER A 36 -18.87 -1.93 2.53
C SER A 36 -18.18 -2.61 1.34
N GLY A 37 -17.51 -3.74 1.55
CA GLY A 37 -16.77 -4.46 0.53
C GLY A 37 -15.60 -5.26 1.13
N THR A 38 -15.19 -6.33 0.47
CA THR A 38 -14.37 -7.39 1.08
C THR A 38 -12.89 -7.07 1.31
N GLY A 39 -12.41 -5.83 1.09
CA GLY A 39 -10.99 -5.49 1.24
C GLY A 39 -10.01 -6.30 0.36
N VAL A 40 -10.52 -7.21 -0.47
CA VAL A 40 -9.78 -8.27 -1.19
C VAL A 40 -8.70 -7.70 -2.10
N ILE A 41 -8.91 -6.51 -2.67
CA ILE A 41 -7.93 -5.87 -3.55
C ILE A 41 -6.68 -5.47 -2.75
N THR A 42 -6.84 -4.84 -1.58
CA THR A 42 -5.70 -4.43 -0.73
C THR A 42 -4.89 -5.63 -0.27
N ASP A 43 -5.56 -6.70 0.17
CA ASP A 43 -4.90 -7.94 0.59
C ASP A 43 -4.12 -8.62 -0.54
N LYS A 44 -4.67 -8.63 -1.76
CA LYS A 44 -3.97 -9.15 -2.93
C LYS A 44 -2.77 -8.28 -3.30
N LEU A 45 -2.93 -6.95 -3.27
CA LEU A 45 -1.85 -6.02 -3.59
C LEU A 45 -0.67 -6.17 -2.61
N LEU A 46 -0.93 -6.32 -1.31
CA LEU A 46 0.11 -6.58 -0.31
C LEU A 46 0.97 -7.81 -0.63
N ARG A 47 0.40 -8.82 -1.29
CA ARG A 47 1.11 -10.05 -1.70
C ARG A 47 1.79 -9.94 -3.06
N LEU A 48 1.25 -9.11 -3.95
CA LEU A 48 1.69 -9.02 -5.35
C LEU A 48 2.78 -7.95 -5.57
N LEU A 49 2.67 -6.82 -4.86
CA LEU A 49 3.53 -5.67 -5.08
C LEU A 49 4.91 -5.89 -4.46
N LYS A 50 5.95 -5.51 -5.20
CA LYS A 50 7.35 -5.58 -4.75
C LYS A 50 7.86 -4.27 -4.16
N CYS A 51 6.95 -3.46 -3.62
CA CYS A 51 7.23 -2.14 -3.05
C CYS A 51 6.54 -2.00 -1.69
N ASP A 52 6.81 -0.90 -0.97
CA ASP A 52 6.11 -0.60 0.26
C ASP A 52 4.65 -0.24 -0.03
N VAL A 53 3.75 -0.61 0.88
CA VAL A 53 2.31 -0.35 0.75
C VAL A 53 1.80 0.28 2.04
N MET A 54 1.10 1.41 1.91
CA MET A 54 0.49 2.12 3.03
C MET A 54 -1.04 2.12 2.88
N SER A 55 -1.73 1.63 3.90
CA SER A 55 -3.19 1.64 3.97
C SER A 55 -3.68 2.89 4.68
N ILE A 56 -4.55 3.66 4.04
CA ILE A 56 -5.06 4.95 4.52
C ILE A 56 -6.50 4.76 5.02
N PRO A 57 -6.81 5.04 6.30
CA PRO A 57 -8.17 4.93 6.82
C PRO A 57 -9.09 5.96 6.15
N GLN A 58 -10.40 5.74 6.21
CA GLN A 58 -11.40 6.63 5.60
C GLN A 58 -11.34 8.07 6.14
N HIS A 59 -10.97 8.23 7.40
CA HIS A 59 -10.81 9.53 8.07
C HIS A 59 -9.40 9.63 8.65
N PRO A 60 -8.37 9.91 7.82
CA PRO A 60 -7.00 10.00 8.29
C PRO A 60 -6.75 11.35 8.98
N THR A 61 -6.06 11.31 10.11
CA THR A 61 -5.43 12.51 10.66
C THR A 61 -4.19 12.80 9.82
N LEU A 62 -4.06 14.04 9.32
CA LEU A 62 -2.95 14.44 8.44
C LEU A 62 -1.61 14.58 9.17
N SER A 63 -1.60 14.52 10.50
CA SER A 63 -0.41 14.63 11.35
C SER A 63 0.06 13.25 11.79
N LEU A 64 1.24 12.83 11.36
CA LEU A 64 1.93 11.61 11.81
C LEU A 64 2.92 11.96 12.92
N GLU A 65 2.41 12.27 14.12
CA GLU A 65 3.26 12.64 15.27
C GLU A 65 3.87 11.45 15.98
N ASN A 66 3.14 10.33 16.01
CA ASN A 66 3.55 9.12 16.70
C ASN A 66 3.54 7.95 15.72
N VAL A 67 4.72 7.37 15.49
CA VAL A 67 4.90 6.19 14.64
C VAL A 67 5.27 5.01 15.53
N TRP A 68 4.43 3.96 15.50
CA TRP A 68 4.73 2.71 16.17
C TRP A 68 5.31 1.71 15.19
N ALA A 69 6.54 1.26 15.47
CA ALA A 69 7.27 0.29 14.68
C ALA A 69 7.33 -1.06 15.41
N GLY A 70 6.50 -2.02 14.99
CA GLY A 70 6.56 -3.39 15.46
C GLY A 70 7.76 -4.14 14.88
N THR A 71 8.50 -4.87 15.71
CA THR A 71 9.63 -5.69 15.26
C THR A 71 9.66 -7.04 15.95
N ASP A 72 10.08 -8.04 15.19
CA ASP A 72 10.35 -9.41 15.63
C ASP A 72 11.85 -9.76 15.50
N PHE A 73 12.72 -8.76 15.27
CA PHE A 73 14.15 -8.91 14.99
C PHE A 73 14.51 -9.76 13.75
N SER A 74 13.57 -10.04 12.85
CA SER A 74 13.87 -10.60 11.53
C SER A 74 14.69 -9.63 10.67
N LYS A 75 15.26 -10.13 9.58
CA LYS A 75 16.00 -9.29 8.62
C LYS A 75 15.07 -8.27 7.97
N GLU A 76 13.83 -8.66 7.75
CA GLU A 76 12.78 -7.88 7.11
C GLU A 76 12.30 -6.78 8.05
N SER A 77 12.01 -7.09 9.33
CA SER A 77 11.52 -6.09 10.29
C SER A 77 12.58 -5.07 10.72
N ARG A 78 13.88 -5.41 10.62
CA ARG A 78 14.97 -4.44 10.85
C ARG A 78 14.92 -3.26 9.89
N LYS A 79 14.33 -3.42 8.69
CA LYS A 79 14.20 -2.33 7.71
C LYS A 79 13.41 -1.14 8.26
N VAL A 80 12.50 -1.39 9.20
CA VAL A 80 11.67 -0.34 9.82
C VAL A 80 12.52 0.69 10.56
N PHE A 81 13.68 0.31 11.10
CA PHE A 81 14.58 1.21 11.83
C PHE A 81 15.69 1.83 10.98
N SER A 82 15.92 1.32 9.77
CA SER A 82 16.94 1.85 8.85
C SER A 82 16.41 2.93 7.91
N SER A 83 15.09 3.08 7.82
CA SER A 83 14.41 3.90 6.80
C SER A 83 13.78 5.18 7.37
N CYS A 84 14.07 5.53 8.64
CA CYS A 84 13.79 6.84 9.21
C CYS A 84 15.04 7.72 9.16
#